data_AF-A0A1M6ND32-F1
#
_entry.id   AF-A0A1M6ND32-F1
#
_cell.length_a   1.000
_cell.length_b   1.000
_cell.length_c   1.000
_cell.angle_alpha   90.00
_cell.angle_beta   90.00
_cell.angle_gamma   90.00
#
_symmetry.space_group_name_H-M   'P 1'
#
loop_
_entity.id
_entity.type
_entity.pdbx_description
1 polymer ?
#
loop_
_entity_poly.entity_id
_entity_poly.type
_entity_poly.pdbx_seq_one_letter_code
_entity_poly.pdbx_strand_id
1 'polypeptide(L)'
;MRRPVAGSAPDAPWTVDELAAAVRERLPEATGVVADRTGTGLVVELAEAEGREARWRLTFPGMLAGLGGEPLTAAALIVRANVQEWCEVRDRYPDGLPGMTVRWFG
;
A
#
# COMPACT_ATOMS: atom_id res chain seq x y z
N MET A 1 -16.64 23.22 34.81
CA MET A 1 -16.87 21.80 34.51
C MET A 1 -16.32 21.54 33.12
N ARG A 2 -15.27 20.71 32.98
CA ARG A 2 -14.70 20.36 31.67
C ARG A 2 -15.49 19.17 31.10
N ARG A 3 -15.97 19.30 29.86
CA ARG A 3 -16.61 18.20 29.13
C ARG A 3 -15.63 17.03 29.01
N PRO A 4 -16.07 15.77 29.16
CA PRO A 4 -15.24 14.64 28.78
C PRO A 4 -15.05 14.70 27.26
N VAL A 5 -13.81 14.86 26.82
CA VAL A 5 -13.43 14.53 25.45
C VAL A 5 -13.65 13.03 25.35
N ALA A 6 -14.62 12.61 24.53
CA ALA A 6 -14.80 11.21 24.22
C ALA A 6 -13.44 10.70 23.74
N GLY A 7 -12.79 9.87 24.56
CA GLY A 7 -11.60 9.15 24.13
C GLY A 7 -12.03 8.37 22.91
N SER A 8 -11.41 8.67 21.77
CA SER A 8 -11.45 7.77 20.63
C SER A 8 -11.18 6.38 21.19
N ALA A 9 -12.15 5.47 21.04
CA ALA A 9 -11.85 4.06 21.21
C ALA A 9 -10.59 3.79 20.37
N PRO A 10 -9.62 2.99 20.85
CA PRO A 10 -8.58 2.52 19.95
C PRO A 10 -9.33 1.88 18.79
N ASP A 11 -9.25 2.48 17.60
CA ASP A 11 -9.90 1.96 16.41
C ASP A 11 -9.54 0.48 16.36
N ALA A 12 -10.55 -0.39 16.26
CA ALA A 12 -10.30 -1.82 16.13
C ALA A 12 -9.21 -2.00 15.04
N PRO A 13 -8.20 -2.86 15.26
CA PRO A 13 -7.11 -2.98 14.31
C PRO A 13 -7.71 -3.30 12.95
N TRP A 14 -7.44 -2.44 11.98
CA TRP A 14 -7.95 -2.60 10.63
C TRP A 14 -7.44 -3.90 10.01
N THR A 15 -8.20 -4.42 9.07
CA THR A 15 -7.89 -5.62 8.30
C THR A 15 -7.07 -5.28 7.07
N VAL A 16 -6.35 -6.27 6.53
CA VAL A 16 -5.58 -6.08 5.29
C VAL A 16 -6.51 -5.71 4.13
N ASP A 17 -7.75 -6.21 4.11
CA ASP A 17 -8.75 -5.84 3.12
C ASP A 17 -9.18 -4.37 3.23
N GLU A 18 -9.35 -3.85 4.44
CA GLU A 18 -9.63 -2.43 4.68
C GLU A 18 -8.45 -1.55 4.27
N LEU A 19 -7.22 -1.99 4.53
CA LEU A 19 -6.01 -1.32 4.02
C LEU A 19 -5.98 -1.33 2.49
N ALA A 20 -6.30 -2.46 1.85
CA ALA A 20 -6.37 -2.58 0.39
C ALA A 20 -7.34 -1.54 -0.19
N ALA A 21 -8.55 -1.47 0.38
CA ALA A 21 -9.58 -0.54 -0.05
C ALA A 21 -9.13 0.92 0.12
N ALA A 22 -8.60 1.27 1.30
CA ALA A 22 -8.15 2.63 1.61
C ALA A 22 -6.99 3.10 0.72
N VAL A 23 -6.10 2.19 0.30
CA VAL A 23 -5.00 2.50 -0.63
C VAL A 23 -5.55 2.78 -2.04
N ARG A 24 -6.54 2.00 -2.52
CA ARG A 24 -7.12 2.17 -3.87
C ARG A 24 -7.81 3.51 -4.07
N GLU A 25 -8.48 4.06 -3.06
CA GLU A 25 -9.30 5.28 -3.17
C GLU A 25 -8.58 6.52 -3.73
N ARG A 26 -7.23 6.56 -3.69
CA ARG A 26 -6.46 7.74 -4.12
C ARG A 26 -5.27 7.44 -5.03
N LEU A 27 -5.16 6.20 -5.51
CA LEU A 27 -4.22 5.92 -6.59
C LEU A 27 -4.91 6.25 -7.93
N PRO A 28 -4.23 6.90 -8.89
CA PRO A 28 -4.78 7.13 -10.22
C PRO A 28 -5.30 5.83 -10.85
N GLU A 29 -6.33 5.92 -11.70
CA GLU A 29 -7.00 4.77 -12.32
C GLU A 29 -5.99 3.79 -12.94
N ALA A 30 -6.28 2.48 -12.78
CA ALA A 30 -5.47 1.30 -13.14
C ALA A 30 -4.52 0.73 -12.07
N THR A 31 -4.82 0.90 -10.77
CA THR A 31 -4.06 0.21 -9.71
C THR A 31 -4.85 -0.92 -9.04
N GLY A 32 -4.61 -2.16 -9.46
CA GLY A 32 -5.16 -3.36 -8.82
C GLY A 32 -4.47 -3.63 -7.48
N VAL A 33 -4.76 -2.88 -6.42
CA VAL A 33 -4.13 -3.15 -5.11
C VAL A 33 -4.68 -4.43 -4.53
N VAL A 34 -4.05 -5.58 -4.77
CA VAL A 34 -4.32 -6.80 -4.00
C VAL A 34 -3.39 -6.77 -2.79
N ALA A 35 -3.79 -6.07 -1.73
CA ALA A 35 -3.16 -6.24 -0.43
C ALA A 35 -3.55 -7.63 0.07
N ASP A 36 -2.73 -8.62 -0.25
CA ASP A 36 -2.86 -9.95 0.35
C ASP A 36 -1.81 -10.07 1.45
N ARG A 37 -2.20 -10.70 2.56
CA ARG A 37 -1.24 -11.20 3.54
C ARG A 37 -0.65 -12.47 2.97
N THR A 38 0.25 -12.31 2.01
CA THR A 38 1.17 -13.40 1.70
C THR A 38 2.03 -13.64 2.93
N GLY A 39 2.48 -14.88 3.17
CA GLY A 39 3.45 -15.16 4.24
C GLY A 39 4.74 -14.32 4.17
N THR A 40 4.93 -13.56 3.08
CA THR A 40 6.11 -12.76 2.77
C THR A 40 5.90 -11.24 2.81
N GLY A 41 4.69 -10.69 2.99
CA GLY A 41 4.49 -9.23 3.12
C GLY A 41 3.24 -8.67 2.44
N LEU A 42 3.17 -7.33 2.36
CA LEU A 42 2.11 -6.61 1.61
C LEU A 42 2.42 -6.69 0.12
N VAL A 43 1.41 -7.01 -0.69
CA VAL A 43 1.51 -6.99 -2.15
C VAL A 43 0.69 -5.84 -2.73
N VAL A 44 1.17 -5.20 -3.79
CA VAL A 44 0.46 -4.17 -4.54
C VAL A 44 0.65 -4.44 -6.03
N GLU A 45 -0.44 -4.58 -6.79
CA GLU A 45 -0.36 -4.72 -8.25
C GLU A 45 -0.72 -3.41 -8.94
N LEU A 46 0.11 -3.02 -9.91
CA LEU A 46 -0.01 -1.79 -10.68
C LEU A 46 -0.21 -2.13 -12.15
N ALA A 47 -1.12 -1.43 -12.83
CA ALA A 47 -1.27 -1.48 -14.28
C ALA A 47 -1.23 -0.06 -14.85
N GLU A 48 -0.72 0.11 -16.07
CA GLU A 48 -0.79 1.42 -16.74
C GLU A 48 -2.19 1.70 -17.28
N ALA A 49 -2.67 2.93 -17.09
CA ALA A 49 -3.97 3.40 -17.56
C ALA A 49 -4.07 3.47 -19.09
N GLU A 50 -2.95 3.77 -19.77
CA GLU A 50 -2.88 3.97 -21.21
C GLU A 50 -2.35 2.72 -21.92
N GLY A 51 -3.25 1.75 -22.16
CA GLY A 51 -2.95 0.66 -23.10
C GLY A 51 -2.15 -0.51 -22.50
N ARG A 52 -2.83 -1.31 -21.68
CA ARG A 52 -2.72 -2.77 -21.55
C ARG A 52 -1.41 -3.39 -22.06
N GLU A 53 -0.39 -3.44 -21.21
CA GLU A 53 0.66 -4.48 -21.27
C GLU A 53 1.52 -4.47 -20.01
N ALA A 54 1.84 -3.32 -19.43
CA ALA A 54 2.73 -3.31 -18.27
C ALA A 54 1.97 -3.52 -16.94
N ARG A 55 2.17 -4.69 -16.33
CA ARG A 55 1.71 -5.02 -14.97
C ARG A 55 2.89 -5.26 -14.06
N TRP A 56 2.90 -4.62 -12.89
CA TRP A 56 3.91 -4.83 -11.86
C TRP A 56 3.28 -5.34 -10.58
N ARG A 57 3.99 -6.22 -9.88
CA ARG A 57 3.73 -6.58 -8.49
C ARG A 57 4.85 -6.03 -7.63
N LEU A 58 4.50 -5.15 -6.72
CA LEU A 58 5.36 -4.68 -5.65
C LEU A 58 5.08 -5.54 -4.42
N THR A 59 6.13 -6.12 -3.83
CA THR A 59 6.03 -6.81 -2.55
C THR A 59 6.85 -6.05 -1.53
N PHE A 60 6.26 -5.76 -0.37
CA PHE A 60 6.90 -5.05 0.74
C PHE A 60 7.05 -6.01 1.95
N PRO A 61 8.18 -6.71 2.08
CA PRO A 61 8.42 -7.61 3.20
C PRO A 61 8.45 -6.85 4.52
N GLY A 62 7.61 -7.25 5.47
CA GLY A 62 7.56 -6.66 6.81
C GLY A 62 6.77 -5.35 6.93
N MET A 63 6.31 -4.74 5.83
CA MET A 63 5.53 -3.49 5.90
C MET A 63 4.27 -3.64 6.77
N LEU A 64 3.52 -4.74 6.64
CA LEU A 64 2.34 -5.00 7.47
C LEU A 64 2.66 -5.02 8.98
N ALA A 65 3.84 -5.51 9.37
CA ALA A 65 4.24 -5.52 10.78
C ALA A 65 4.52 -4.10 11.30
N GLY A 66 5.12 -3.24 10.46
CA GLY A 66 5.34 -1.83 10.78
C GLY A 66 4.04 -1.01 10.82
N LEU A 67 3.03 -1.40 10.03
CA LEU A 67 1.76 -0.69 9.95
C LEU A 67 0.79 -1.03 11.08
N GLY A 68 0.90 -2.20 11.73
CA GLY A 68 -0.11 -2.70 12.67
C GLY A 68 -0.42 -1.82 13.90
N GLY A 69 0.40 -0.81 14.19
CA GLY A 69 0.16 0.19 15.25
C GLY A 69 -0.40 1.52 14.75
N GLU A 70 -0.49 1.71 13.44
CA GLU A 70 -0.92 2.97 12.81
C GLU A 70 -2.43 2.97 12.54
N PRO A 71 -3.11 4.13 12.60
CA PRO A 71 -4.48 4.27 12.11
C PRO A 71 -4.58 3.90 10.63
N LEU A 72 -5.73 3.36 10.19
CA LEU A 72 -5.94 2.92 8.79
C LEU A 72 -5.59 4.02 7.77
N THR A 73 -5.97 5.26 8.04
CA THR A 73 -5.66 6.41 7.17
C THR A 73 -4.16 6.65 7.05
N ALA A 74 -3.41 6.51 8.15
CA ALA A 74 -1.96 6.68 8.18
C ALA A 74 -1.27 5.50 7.46
N ALA A 75 -1.70 4.28 7.75
CA ALA A 75 -1.20 3.08 7.08
C ALA A 75 -1.40 3.16 5.55
N ALA A 76 -2.59 3.54 5.10
CA ALA A 76 -2.88 3.73 3.68
C ALA A 76 -2.06 4.86 3.04
N LEU A 77 -1.80 5.95 3.78
CA LEU A 77 -0.92 7.03 3.31
C LEU A 77 0.52 6.53 3.11
N ILE A 78 1.07 5.77 4.06
CA ILE A 78 2.43 5.21 3.98
C ILE A 78 2.57 4.30 2.76
N VAL A 79 1.62 3.38 2.57
CA VAL A 79 1.64 2.48 1.40
C VAL A 79 1.60 3.27 0.10
N ARG A 80 0.70 4.26 -0.02
CA ARG A 80 0.60 5.11 -1.22
C ARG A 80 1.90 5.88 -1.49
N ALA A 81 2.53 6.42 -0.45
CA ALA A 81 3.79 7.14 -0.59
C ALA A 81 4.90 6.24 -1.13
N ASN A 82 5.02 5.00 -0.63
CA ASN A 82 6.01 4.03 -1.12
C ASN A 82 5.75 3.63 -2.58
N VAL A 83 4.48 3.41 -2.94
CA VAL A 83 4.08 3.10 -4.32
C VAL A 83 4.39 4.27 -5.26
N GLN A 84 4.08 5.50 -4.84
CA GLN A 84 4.36 6.71 -5.62
C GLN A 84 5.88 6.91 -5.81
N GLU A 85 6.65 6.78 -4.74
CA GLU A 85 8.12 6.89 -4.79
C GLU A 85 8.70 5.89 -5.80
N TRP A 86 8.24 4.64 -5.76
CA TRP A 86 8.64 3.65 -6.75
C TRP A 86 8.31 4.09 -8.18
N CYS A 87 7.08 4.57 -8.43
CA CYS A 87 6.67 5.04 -9.75
C CYS A 87 7.57 6.17 -10.29
N GLU A 88 8.03 7.07 -9.43
CA GLU A 88 8.90 8.20 -9.79
C GLU A 88 10.33 7.77 -10.17
N VAL A 89 10.78 6.62 -9.68
CA VAL A 89 12.19 6.18 -9.81
C VAL A 89 12.36 4.83 -10.51
N ARG A 90 11.27 4.17 -10.91
CA ARG A 90 11.27 2.82 -11.51
C ARG A 90 12.20 2.66 -12.71
N ASP A 91 12.38 3.71 -13.51
CA ASP A 91 13.28 3.68 -14.68
C ASP A 91 14.77 3.60 -14.29
N ARG A 92 15.11 4.04 -13.07
CA ARG A 92 16.46 3.98 -12.50
C ARG A 92 16.68 2.74 -11.63
N TYR A 93 15.60 2.21 -11.07
CA TYR A 93 15.60 1.07 -10.15
C TYR A 93 14.57 0.02 -10.60
N PRO A 94 14.81 -0.67 -11.73
CA PRO A 94 13.84 -1.61 -12.29
C PRO A 94 13.59 -2.82 -11.38
N ASP A 95 14.57 -3.19 -10.55
CA ASP A 95 14.47 -4.29 -9.59
C ASP A 95 13.79 -3.90 -8.26
N GLY A 96 13.50 -2.60 -8.07
CA GLY A 96 12.87 -2.05 -6.86
C GLY A 96 13.79 -1.21 -5.98
N LEU A 97 13.18 -0.61 -4.95
CA LEU A 97 13.85 0.14 -3.89
C LEU A 97 14.16 -0.78 -2.70
N PRO A 98 15.09 -0.40 -1.80
CA PRO A 98 15.35 -1.14 -0.57
C PRO A 98 14.06 -1.43 0.22
N GLY A 99 13.87 -2.68 0.64
CA GLY A 99 12.65 -3.10 1.36
C GLY A 99 11.45 -3.41 0.47
N MET A 100 11.64 -3.43 -0.86
CA MET A 100 10.63 -3.82 -1.83
C MET A 100 11.22 -4.78 -2.86
N THR A 101 10.40 -5.70 -3.36
CA THR A 101 10.72 -6.48 -4.55
C THR A 101 9.69 -6.19 -5.64
N VAL A 102 10.15 -6.15 -6.88
CA VAL A 102 9.34 -5.83 -8.05
C VAL A 102 9.34 -7.02 -8.98
N ARG A 103 8.15 -7.36 -9.51
CA ARG A 103 8.02 -8.34 -10.58
C ARG A 103 7.11 -7.81 -11.68
N TRP A 104 7.58 -7.92 -12.91
CA TRP A 104 6.81 -7.56 -14.11
C TRP A 104 6.05 -8.77 -14.67
N PHE A 105 4.84 -8.55 -15.20
CA PHE A 105 3.92 -9.59 -15.71
C PHE A 105 3.22 -9.15 -17.00
N GLY A 106 3.98 -8.68 -17.99
CA GLY A 106 3.51 -8.33 -19.34
C GLY A 106 2.27 -9.08 -19.82
#